data_AF-A0A544TWD7-F1
#
_entry.id   AF-A0A544TWD7-F1
#
_cell.length_a   1.000
_cell.length_b   1.000
_cell.length_c   1.000
_cell.angle_alpha   90.00
_cell.angle_beta   90.00
_cell.angle_gamma   90.00
#
_symmetry.space_group_name_H-M   'P 1'
#
loop_
_entity.id
_entity.type
_entity.pdbx_description
1 polymer ?
#
loop_
_entity_poly.entity_id
_entity_poly.type
_entity_poly.pdbx_seq_one_letter_code
_entity_poly.pdbx_strand_id
1 'polypeptide(L)'
;MNITDGAKKLLENVLREKGSEGIRLFTNAGCCGPQFALSLDAPLESDTIQTINGIKLAIDSQVNTTEGLTLDIEENEVGTGLVLIGGSSGC
;
A
#
# COMPACT_ATOMS: atom_id res chain seq x y z
N MET A 1 -4.80 5.22 7.05
CA MET A 1 -4.89 3.97 6.28
C MET A 1 -5.22 2.81 7.19
N ASN A 2 -5.91 1.81 6.67
CA ASN A 2 -6.16 0.54 7.35
C ASN A 2 -5.59 -0.62 6.50
N ILE A 3 -5.07 -1.66 7.16
CA ILE A 3 -4.61 -2.89 6.50
C ILE A 3 -5.42 -4.05 7.09
N THR A 4 -6.17 -4.75 6.26
CA THR A 4 -6.96 -5.90 6.71
C THR A 4 -6.06 -7.06 7.12
N ASP A 5 -6.57 -7.98 7.92
CA ASP A 5 -5.82 -9.19 8.31
C ASP A 5 -5.46 -10.05 7.08
N GLY A 6 -6.34 -10.07 6.07
CA GLY A 6 -6.08 -10.74 4.80
C GLY A 6 -4.89 -10.12 4.06
N ALA A 7 -4.88 -8.79 3.91
CA ALA A 7 -3.78 -8.07 3.30
C ALA A 7 -2.47 -8.24 4.07
N LYS A 8 -2.52 -8.15 5.40
CA LYS A 8 -1.36 -8.39 6.27
C LYS A 8 -0.73 -9.76 5.99
N LYS A 9 -1.54 -10.83 6.00
CA LYS A 9 -1.02 -12.19 5.84
C LYS A 9 -0.36 -12.40 4.46
N LEU A 10 -0.96 -11.83 3.41
CA LEU A 10 -0.38 -11.87 2.07
C LEU A 10 0.92 -11.06 2.00
N LEU A 11 0.92 -9.86 2.59
CA LEU A 11 2.09 -8.99 2.69
C LEU A 11 3.23 -9.66 3.44
N GLU A 12 2.99 -10.26 4.61
CA GLU A 12 4.03 -10.97 5.36
C GLU A 12 4.69 -12.08 4.54
N ASN A 13 3.89 -12.82 3.76
CA ASN A 13 4.43 -13.82 2.84
C ASN A 13 5.29 -13.16 1.75
N VAL A 14 4.76 -12.16 1.05
CA VAL A 14 5.47 -11.49 -0.06
C VAL A 14 6.73 -10.80 0.42
N LEU A 15 6.68 -10.12 1.58
CA LEU A 15 7.82 -9.47 2.22
C LEU A 15 8.91 -10.47 2.57
N ARG A 16 8.54 -11.61 3.16
CA ARG A 16 9.49 -12.69 3.46
C ARG A 16 10.09 -13.29 2.19
N GLU A 17 9.30 -13.51 1.15
CA GLU A 17 9.75 -14.08 -0.12
C GLU A 17 10.68 -13.12 -0.88
N LYS A 18 10.38 -11.82 -0.84
CA LYS A 18 11.17 -10.78 -1.50
C LYS A 18 12.31 -10.24 -0.64
N GLY A 19 12.37 -10.61 0.63
CA GLY A 19 13.35 -10.10 1.60
C GLY A 19 13.18 -8.61 1.89
N SER A 20 11.96 -8.07 1.76
CA SER A 20 11.68 -6.67 2.08
C SER A 20 11.13 -6.53 3.50
N GLU A 21 11.47 -5.43 4.16
CA GLU A 21 11.02 -5.13 5.52
C GLU A 21 9.65 -4.48 5.58
N GLY A 22 9.11 -4.04 4.44
CA GLY A 22 7.85 -3.31 4.38
C GLY A 22 7.40 -2.97 2.97
N ILE A 23 6.34 -2.18 2.90
CA ILE A 23 5.79 -1.66 1.65
C ILE A 23 5.94 -0.14 1.61
N ARG A 24 6.03 0.40 0.39
CA ARG A 24 6.09 1.83 0.13
C ARG A 24 4.87 2.29 -0.68
N LEU A 25 4.12 3.23 -0.13
CA LEU A 25 2.98 3.90 -0.74
C LEU A 25 3.42 5.21 -1.36
N PHE A 26 3.12 5.39 -2.63
CA PHE A 26 3.42 6.60 -3.39
C PHE A 26 2.26 6.95 -4.31
N THR A 27 2.24 8.18 -4.81
CA THR A 27 1.23 8.65 -5.77
C THR A 27 1.87 8.96 -7.10
N ASN A 28 1.26 8.48 -8.17
CA ASN A 28 1.61 8.86 -9.53
C ASN A 28 0.61 9.88 -10.06
N ALA A 29 1.09 10.79 -10.91
CA ALA A 29 0.21 11.69 -11.64
C ALA A 29 -0.59 10.88 -12.68
N GLY A 30 -1.86 10.61 -12.37
CA GLY A 30 -2.80 10.03 -13.30
C GLY A 30 -3.56 11.09 -14.08
N CYS A 31 -4.11 10.72 -15.24
CA CYS A 31 -4.96 11.60 -16.06
C CYS A 31 -6.24 12.04 -15.32
N CYS A 32 -6.69 11.26 -14.33
CA CYS A 32 -7.91 11.48 -13.55
C CYS A 32 -7.62 11.65 -12.05
N GLY A 33 -6.50 12.31 -11.72
CA GLY A 33 -6.07 12.56 -10.35
C GLY A 33 -4.93 11.66 -9.87
N PRO A 34 -4.48 11.83 -8.61
CA PRO A 34 -3.37 11.08 -8.06
C PRO A 34 -3.76 9.59 -7.95
N GLN A 35 -3.02 8.73 -8.65
CA GLN A 35 -3.16 7.28 -8.50
C GLN A 35 -2.22 6.79 -7.41
N PHE A 36 -2.79 6.23 -6.35
CA PHE A 36 -2.01 5.56 -5.31
C PHE A 36 -1.43 4.25 -5.85
N ALA A 37 -0.16 4.01 -5.57
CA ALA A 37 0.56 2.82 -5.94
C ALA A 37 1.36 2.28 -4.75
N LEU A 38 1.53 0.96 -4.72
CA LEU A 38 2.27 0.24 -3.69
C LEU A 38 3.47 -0.47 -4.31
N SER A 39 4.59 -0.44 -3.60
CA SER A 39 5.82 -1.12 -3.98
C SER A 39 6.45 -1.80 -2.75
N LEU A 40 7.39 -2.71 -2.99
CA LEU A 40 8.17 -3.39 -1.95
C LEU A 40 9.57 -2.78 -1.80
N ASP A 41 9.77 -1.61 -2.40
CA ASP A 41 11.03 -0.88 -2.37
C ASP A 41 11.37 -0.40 -0.97
N ALA A 42 12.67 -0.21 -0.73
CA ALA A 42 13.14 0.37 0.50
C ALA A 42 12.59 1.80 0.69
N PRO A 43 12.34 2.20 1.94
CA PRO A 43 11.95 3.58 2.23
C PRO A 43 13.03 4.58 1.78
N LEU A 44 12.59 5.72 1.28
CA LEU A 44 13.45 6.88 1.02
C LEU A 44 13.57 7.76 2.27
N GLU A 45 14.59 8.61 2.30
CA GLU A 45 14.85 9.54 3.41
C GLU A 45 13.71 10.54 3.63
N SER A 46 13.00 10.89 2.55
CA SER A 46 11.82 11.75 2.57
C SER A 46 10.53 11.04 2.98
N ASP A 47 10.55 9.71 3.11
CA ASP A 47 9.34 8.94 3.39
C ASP A 47 9.05 8.92 4.90
N THR A 48 7.76 8.96 5.22
CA THR A 48 7.29 8.77 6.60
C THR A 48 7.02 7.30 6.85
N ILE A 49 7.77 6.70 7.78
CA ILE A 49 7.58 5.30 8.17
C ILE A 49 6.50 5.20 9.25
N GLN A 50 5.49 4.38 8.98
CA GLN A 50 4.44 4.04 9.93
C GLN A 50 4.27 2.54 10.01
N THR A 51 3.94 2.04 11.20
CA THR A 51 3.61 0.62 11.38
C THR A 51 2.10 0.47 11.49
N ILE A 52 1.47 -0.16 10.50
CA ILE A 52 0.02 -0.37 10.46
C ILE A 52 -0.23 -1.88 10.48
N ASN A 53 -0.98 -2.36 11.48
CA ASN A 53 -1.27 -3.78 11.67
C ASN A 53 0.01 -4.67 11.72
N GLY A 54 1.12 -4.12 12.22
CA GLY A 54 2.42 -4.80 12.29
C GLY A 54 3.25 -4.77 11.01
N ILE A 55 2.72 -4.20 9.92
CA ILE A 55 3.45 -4.00 8.67
C ILE A 55 4.11 -2.62 8.65
N LYS A 56 5.39 -2.56 8.30
CA LYS A 56 6.11 -1.30 8.06
C LYS A 56 5.66 -0.72 6.71
N LEU A 57 5.07 0.46 6.75
CA LEU A 57 4.61 1.22 5.60
C LEU A 57 5.42 2.51 5.48
N ALA A 58 6.14 2.65 4.39
CA ALA A 58 6.77 3.90 3.98
C ALA A 58 5.77 4.72 3.18
N ILE A 59 5.54 5.96 3.57
CA ILE A 59 4.60 6.87 2.91
C ILE A 59 5.42 7.96 2.24
N ASP A 60 5.34 8.03 0.92
CA ASP A 60 5.99 9.07 0.13
C ASP A 60 5.51 10.46 0.58
N SER A 61 6.44 11.40 0.66
CA SER A 61 6.15 12.81 0.98
C SER A 61 5.05 13.47 0.12
N GLN A 62 4.81 12.96 -1.10
CA GLN A 62 3.75 13.41 -2.01
C GLN A 62 2.35 12.93 -1.58
N VAL A 63 2.27 11.94 -0.70
CA VAL A 63 1.01 11.40 -0.17
C VAL A 63 0.54 12.28 0.98
N ASN A 64 -0.34 13.22 0.69
CA ASN A 64 -0.84 14.19 1.68
C ASN A 64 -1.74 13.57 2.75
N THR A 65 -2.46 12.49 2.42
CA THR A 65 -3.29 11.76 3.40
C THR A 65 -3.45 10.30 2.98
N THR A 66 -3.55 9.44 4.00
CA THR A 66 -3.92 8.04 3.83
C THR A 66 -5.23 7.70 4.55
N GLU A 67 -5.93 8.73 5.03
CA GLU A 67 -7.21 8.59 5.71
C GLU A 67 -8.27 8.10 4.72
N GLY A 68 -9.09 7.13 5.11
CA GLY A 68 -10.03 6.46 4.22
C GLY A 68 -9.42 5.39 3.30
N LEU A 69 -8.09 5.32 3.14
CA LEU A 69 -7.44 4.24 2.40
C LEU A 69 -7.48 2.93 3.20
N THR A 70 -7.97 1.87 2.59
CA THR A 70 -7.95 0.51 3.14
C THR A 70 -7.27 -0.42 2.15
N LEU A 71 -6.18 -1.06 2.58
CA LEU A 71 -5.52 -2.12 1.82
C LEU A 71 -6.16 -3.45 2.20
N ASP A 72 -6.72 -4.11 1.20
CA ASP A 72 -7.37 -5.40 1.34
C ASP A 72 -6.82 -6.40 0.32
N ILE A 73 -7.30 -7.64 0.39
CA ILE A 73 -7.07 -8.65 -0.62
C ILE A 73 -8.29 -8.76 -1.52
N GLU A 74 -8.02 -9.03 -2.80
CA GLU A 74 -9.04 -9.41 -3.76
C GLU A 74 -8.70 -10.79 -4.31
N GLU A 75 -9.63 -11.71 -4.21
CA GLU A 75 -9.52 -13.03 -4.83
C GLU A 75 -10.22 -12.99 -6.19
N ASN A 76 -9.48 -13.33 -7.24
CA ASN A 76 -10.00 -13.48 -8.59
C ASN A 76 -9.62 -14.84 -9.17
N GLU A 77 -10.05 -15.12 -10.39
CA GLU A 77 -9.83 -16.42 -11.07
C GLU A 77 -8.35 -16.76 -11.28
N VAL A 78 -7.46 -15.77 -11.18
CA VAL A 78 -6.00 -15.92 -11.34
C VAL A 78 -5.31 -16.12 -9.98
N GLY A 79 -5.91 -15.65 -8.89
CA GLY A 79 -5.43 -15.85 -7.52
C GLY A 79 -5.81 -14.71 -6.58
N THR A 80 -5.13 -14.66 -5.43
CA THR A 80 -5.30 -13.60 -4.43
C THR A 80 -4.31 -12.46 -4.72
N GLY A 81 -4.83 -11.27 -5.01
CA GLY A 81 -4.08 -10.03 -5.17
C GLY A 81 -4.30 -9.03 -4.03
N LEU A 82 -3.51 -7.96 -4.00
CA LEU A 82 -3.72 -6.82 -3.09
C LEU A 82 -4.50 -5.73 -3.83
N VAL A 83 -5.50 -5.14 -3.17
CA VAL A 83 -6.30 -4.03 -3.69
C VAL A 83 -6.35 -2.89 -2.68
N LEU A 84 -6.20 -1.66 -3.18
CA LEU A 84 -6.32 -0.46 -2.36
C LEU A 84 -7.68 0.19 -2.59
N ILE A 85 -8.46 0.29 -1.52
CA ILE A 85 -9.83 0.81 -1.50
C ILE A 85 -9.81 2.21 -0.88
N GLY A 86 -10.61 3.15 -1.39
CA GLY A 86 -10.82 4.47 -0.77
C GLY A 86 -9.93 5.60 -1.31
N GLY A 87 -9.16 5.38 -2.37
CA GLY A 87 -8.35 6.42 -3.06
C GLY A 87 -9.10 7.22 -4.13
N SER A 88 -10.40 6.95 -4.31
CA SER A 88 -11.20 7.53 -5.38
C SER A 88 -11.62 8.95 -5.04
N SER A 89 -10.88 9.93 -5.56
CA SER A 89 -11.53 11.20 -5.93
C SER A 89 -12.36 10.89 -7.16
N GLY A 90 -13.68 10.77 -6.97
CA GLY A 90 -14.62 10.44 -8.03
C GLY A 90 -14.48 11.40 -9.22
N CYS A 91 -14.33 10.83 -10.41
CA CYS A 91 -14.58 11.50 -11.67
C CYS A 91 -15.78 10.83 -12.33
#